data_AF-H0JTX5-F1
#
_entry.id   AF-H0JTX5-F1
#
_cell.length_a   1.000
_cell.length_b   1.000
_cell.length_c   1.000
_cell.angle_alpha   90.00
_cell.angle_beta   90.00
_cell.angle_gamma   90.00
#
_symmetry.space_group_name_H-M   'P 1'
#
loop_
_entity.id
_entity.type
_entity.pdbx_description
1 polymer ?
#
loop_
_entity_poly.entity_id
_entity_poly.type
_entity_poly.pdbx_seq_one_letter_code
_entity_poly.pdbx_strand_id
1 'polypeptide(L)'
;MQSLACHTCGARVLVAKYSPAHTSIQWSDEARESCREIATAGPGAYVMRCEALDRTVDEAVADGVIRTGNRIDPTIAPLASTETVAPAR
;
A
#
# COMPACT_ATOMS: atom_id res chain seq x y z
N MET A 1 3.03 -6.76 -5.01
CA MET A 1 3.38 -5.32 -4.99
C MET A 1 4.79 -5.14 -5.56
N GLN A 2 5.16 -3.96 -6.01
CA GLN A 2 6.44 -3.64 -6.65
C GLN A 2 7.06 -2.42 -5.97
N SER A 3 8.39 -2.41 -5.78
CA SER A 3 9.07 -1.30 -5.11
C SER A 3 9.19 -0.10 -6.03
N LEU A 4 8.88 1.09 -5.51
CA LEU A 4 9.01 2.37 -6.22
C LEU A 4 9.58 3.43 -5.27
N ALA A 5 10.51 4.24 -5.76
CA ALA A 5 10.99 5.41 -5.03
C ALA A 5 10.36 6.67 -5.62
N CYS A 6 9.81 7.54 -4.78
CA CYS A 6 9.32 8.85 -5.22
C CYS A 6 10.47 9.67 -5.82
N HIS A 7 10.26 10.25 -7.01
CA HIS A 7 11.31 11.03 -7.68
C HIS A 7 11.64 12.35 -6.96
N THR A 8 10.77 12.82 -6.06
CA THR A 8 10.96 14.09 -5.35
C THR A 8 11.45 13.90 -3.91
N CYS A 9 10.75 13.11 -3.09
CA CYS A 9 11.14 12.92 -1.69
C CYS A 9 12.06 11.72 -1.45
N GLY A 10 12.27 10.85 -2.45
CA GLY A 10 13.11 9.66 -2.33
C GLY A 10 12.52 8.53 -1.48
N ALA A 11 11.34 8.72 -0.88
CA ALA A 11 10.67 7.68 -0.10
C ALA A 11 10.44 6.43 -0.94
N ARG A 12 10.92 5.28 -0.45
CA ARG A 12 10.78 3.98 -1.11
C ARG A 12 9.59 3.22 -0.53
N VAL A 13 8.57 3.01 -1.35
CA VAL A 13 7.31 2.37 -0.98
C VAL A 13 7.08 1.10 -1.79
N LEU A 14 6.09 0.29 -1.39
CA LEU A 14 5.55 -0.80 -2.21
C LEU A 14 4.23 -0.38 -2.84
N VAL A 15 4.09 -0.59 -4.13
CA VAL A 15 2.93 -0.16 -4.93
C VAL A 15 2.27 -1.38 -5.58
N ALA A 16 0.94 -1.40 -5.59
CA ALA A 16 0.15 -2.22 -6.50
C ALA A 16 -0.89 -1.34 -7.21
N LYS A 17 -0.87 -1.35 -8.54
CA LYS A 17 -1.85 -0.68 -9.39
C LYS A 17 -2.87 -1.71 -9.88
N TYR A 18 -4.15 -1.40 -9.72
CA TYR A 18 -5.25 -2.24 -10.18
C TYR A 18 -6.08 -1.55 -11.26
N SER A 19 -6.19 -0.23 -11.21
CA SER A 19 -6.84 0.61 -12.22
C SER A 19 -6.28 2.04 -12.13
N PRO A 20 -6.62 2.96 -13.05
CA PRO A 20 -6.20 4.35 -12.96
C PRO A 20 -6.53 4.99 -11.60
N ALA A 21 -7.75 4.72 -11.08
CA ALA A 21 -8.23 5.26 -9.81
C ALA A 21 -7.86 4.41 -8.58
N HIS A 22 -7.39 3.17 -8.76
CA HIS A 22 -7.12 2.24 -7.65
C HIS A 22 -5.64 1.84 -7.58
N THR A 23 -4.98 2.42 -6.58
CA THR A 23 -3.59 2.10 -6.20
C THR A 23 -3.55 1.76 -4.71
N SER A 24 -2.96 0.61 -4.35
CA SER A 24 -2.54 0.35 -2.97
C SER A 24 -1.08 0.73 -2.81
N ILE A 25 -0.77 1.48 -1.75
CA ILE A 25 0.58 1.87 -1.36
C ILE A 25 0.83 1.41 0.06
N GLN A 26 1.92 0.69 0.28
CA GLN A 26 2.39 0.30 1.59
C GLN A 26 3.63 1.11 1.94
N TRP A 27 3.56 1.78 3.08
CA TRP A 27 4.62 2.61 3.64
C TRP A 27 5.36 1.85 4.73
N SER A 28 6.70 1.89 4.71
CA SER A 28 7.53 1.55 5.87
C SER A 28 7.79 2.80 6.72
N ASP A 29 8.31 2.62 7.93
CA ASP A 29 8.61 3.74 8.83
C ASP A 29 9.67 4.67 8.21
N GLU A 30 10.71 4.11 7.58
CA GLU A 30 11.77 4.89 6.91
C GLU A 30 11.22 5.70 5.73
N ALA A 31 10.26 5.14 4.99
CA ALA A 31 9.60 5.84 3.90
C ALA A 31 8.77 7.03 4.42
N ARG A 32 8.07 6.85 5.55
CA ARG A 32 7.29 7.92 6.20
C ARG A 32 8.19 9.05 6.66
N GLU A 33 9.34 8.74 7.25
CA GLU A 33 10.33 9.73 7.69
C GLU A 33 10.96 10.50 6.51
N SER A 34 11.20 9.81 5.39
CA SER A 34 11.76 10.42 4.18
C SER A 34 10.80 11.41 3.50
N CYS A 35 9.49 11.25 3.68
CA CYS A 35 8.49 12.09 3.05
C CYS A 35 8.02 13.21 4.00
N ARG A 36 8.52 14.45 3.78
CA ARG A 36 8.19 15.61 4.63
C ARG A 36 6.69 15.78 4.85
N GLU A 37 5.86 15.72 3.80
CA GLU A 37 4.40 15.90 3.92
C GLU A 37 3.75 14.90 4.89
N ILE A 38 4.22 13.65 4.88
CA ILE A 38 3.70 12.59 5.76
C ILE A 38 4.26 12.76 7.17
N ALA A 39 5.57 13.03 7.29
CA ALA A 39 6.21 13.28 8.57
C ALA A 39 5.58 14.47 9.32
N THR A 40 5.17 15.52 8.60
CA THR A 40 4.55 16.73 9.19
C THR A 40 3.07 16.61 9.50
N ALA A 41 2.37 15.60 8.98
CA ALA A 41 0.94 15.45 9.18
C ALA A 41 0.57 15.18 10.65
N GLY A 42 1.48 14.60 11.42
CA GLY A 42 1.28 14.28 12.83
C GLY A 42 0.43 13.02 13.07
N PRO A 43 0.32 12.56 14.33
CA PRO A 43 -0.41 11.35 14.67
C PRO A 43 -1.91 11.49 14.36
N GLY A 44 -2.47 10.56 13.58
CA GLY A 44 -3.90 10.51 13.26
C GLY A 44 -4.32 11.33 12.03
N ALA A 45 -3.43 12.15 11.45
CA ALA A 45 -3.69 12.76 10.16
C ALA A 45 -3.51 11.75 9.02
N TYR A 46 -4.50 11.70 8.13
CA TYR A 46 -4.53 10.74 7.04
C TYR A 46 -3.96 11.36 5.75
N VAL A 47 -2.63 11.41 5.65
CA VAL A 47 -1.96 11.67 4.37
C VAL A 47 -1.70 10.34 3.68
N MET A 48 -2.43 10.09 2.59
CA MET A 48 -2.31 8.85 1.81
C MET A 48 -0.94 8.71 1.13
N ARG A 49 -0.46 9.82 0.56
CA ARG A 49 0.76 9.96 -0.23
C ARG A 49 0.99 11.44 -0.52
N CYS A 50 2.23 11.83 -0.81
CA CYS A 50 2.49 13.13 -1.40
C CYS A 50 2.08 13.19 -2.87
N GLU A 51 1.79 14.39 -3.37
CA GLU A 51 1.41 14.59 -4.78
C GLU A 51 2.50 14.12 -5.75
N ALA A 52 3.77 14.30 -5.37
CA ALA A 52 4.89 13.84 -6.18
C ALA A 52 4.94 12.30 -6.31
N LEU A 53 4.56 11.56 -5.27
CA LEU A 53 4.50 10.10 -5.35
C LEU A 53 3.36 9.65 -6.27
N ASP A 54 2.24 10.39 -6.31
CA ASP A 54 1.14 10.06 -7.22
C ASP A 54 1.58 10.15 -8.68
N ARG A 55 2.25 11.26 -9.06
CA ARG A 55 2.85 11.41 -10.40
C ARG A 55 3.91 10.34 -10.69
N THR A 56 4.78 10.05 -9.71
CA THR A 56 5.80 9.00 -9.85
C THR A 56 5.16 7.64 -10.14
N VAL A 57 4.03 7.31 -9.51
CA VAL A 57 3.31 6.06 -9.79
C VAL A 57 2.75 6.06 -11.21
N ASP A 58 2.13 7.16 -11.66
CA ASP A 58 1.53 7.22 -12.99
C ASP A 58 2.59 7.16 -14.10
N GLU A 59 3.73 7.84 -13.92
CA GLU A 59 4.91 7.75 -14.80
C GLU A 59 5.44 6.31 -14.83
N ALA A 60 5.63 5.68 -13.68
CA ALA A 60 6.13 4.30 -13.62
C ALA A 60 5.16 3.28 -14.24
N VAL A 61 3.85 3.53 -14.22
CA VAL A 61 2.86 2.72 -14.93
C VAL A 61 2.95 2.94 -16.44
N ALA A 62 3.08 4.20 -16.89
CA ALA A 62 3.24 4.54 -18.30
C ALA A 62 4.51 3.92 -18.90
N ASP A 63 5.60 3.90 -18.14
CA ASP A 63 6.88 3.28 -18.52
C ASP A 63 6.88 1.75 -18.40
N GLY A 64 5.81 1.15 -17.88
CA GLY A 64 5.69 -0.30 -17.68
C GLY A 64 6.52 -0.86 -16.52
N VAL A 65 7.16 0.00 -15.72
CA VAL A 65 7.89 -0.36 -14.50
C VAL A 65 6.92 -0.91 -13.46
N ILE A 66 5.75 -0.26 -13.29
CA ILE A 66 4.67 -0.74 -12.45
C ILE A 66 3.59 -1.38 -13.31
N ARG A 67 3.44 -2.71 -13.18
CA ARG A 67 2.38 -3.43 -13.90
C ARG A 67 1.03 -3.26 -13.20
N THR A 68 0.01 -2.97 -14.01
CA THR A 68 -1.39 -3.04 -13.56
C THR A 68 -1.83 -4.50 -13.52
N GLY A 69 -2.34 -4.97 -12.39
CA GLY A 69 -2.77 -6.35 -12.19
C GLY A 69 -4.12 -6.45 -11.48
N ASN A 70 -4.60 -7.66 -11.24
CA ASN A 70 -5.73 -7.89 -10.34
C ASN A 70 -5.23 -8.21 -8.93
N ARG A 71 -6.10 -8.03 -7.94
CA ARG A 71 -5.87 -8.58 -6.61
C ARG A 71 -6.13 -10.09 -6.70
N ILE A 72 -5.13 -10.88 -6.35
CA ILE A 72 -5.28 -12.32 -6.10
C ILE A 72 -5.49 -12.49 -4.60
N ASP A 73 -6.63 -13.06 -4.19
CA ASP A 73 -6.81 -13.45 -2.80
C ASP A 73 -6.07 -14.77 -2.51
N PRO A 74 -5.29 -14.84 -1.43
CA PRO A 74 -4.58 -16.06 -1.08
C PRO A 74 -5.59 -17.15 -0.72
N THR A 75 -5.40 -18.36 -1.25
CA THR A 75 -6.14 -19.53 -0.78
C THR A 75 -5.61 -19.90 0.60
N ILE A 76 -6.29 -19.45 1.64
CA ILE A 76 -5.97 -19.75 3.04
C ILE A 76 -6.86 -20.92 3.50
N ALA A 77 -6.24 -21.99 4.03
CA ALA A 77 -6.99 -23.07 4.65
C ALA A 77 -7.75 -22.53 5.88
N PRO A 78 -9.02 -22.94 6.12
CA PRO A 78 -9.76 -22.50 7.29
C PRO A 78 -8.99 -22.82 8.58
N LEU A 79 -8.85 -21.82 9.46
CA LEU A 79 -8.36 -22.06 10.81
C LEU A 79 -9.44 -22.85 11.56
N ALA A 80 -9.09 -23.99 12.15
CA ALA A 80 -10.02 -24.78 12.95
C ALA A 80 -10.47 -23.95 14.17
N SER A 81 -11.77 -23.70 14.30
CA SER A 81 -12.34 -23.11 15.50
C SER A 81 -12.20 -24.07 16.67
N THR A 82 -11.61 -23.63 17.78
CA THR A 82 -11.51 -24.42 19.02
C THR A 82 -12.76 -24.31 19.91
N GLU A 83 -13.84 -23.70 19.42
CA GLU A 83 -15.10 -23.58 20.16
C GLU A 83 -15.89 -24.88 20.09
N THR A 84 -15.69 -25.73 21.10
CA THR A 84 -16.68 -26.75 21.46
C THR A 84 -17.90 -26.04 22.06
N VAL A 85 -18.93 -25.81 21.25
CA VAL A 85 -20.23 -25.36 21.76
C VAL A 85 -20.84 -26.48 22.59
N ALA A 86 -20.75 -26.36 23.92
CA ALA A 86 -21.46 -27.23 24.84
C ALA A 86 -22.99 -26.98 24.71
N PRO A 87 -23.83 -28.02 24.67
CA PRO A 87 -25.27 -27.83 24.54
C PRO A 87 -25.84 -27.18 25.82
N ALA A 88 -26.64 -26.13 25.66
CA ALA A 88 -27.44 -25.55 26.73
C ALA A 88 -28.49 -26.56 27.21
N ARG A 89 -28.59 -26.74 28.53
CA ARG A 89 -29.60 -27.57 29.20
C ARG A 89 -30.96 -26.88 29.28
#